data_AF-A0A0N5D866-F1
#
_entry.id   AF-A0A0N5D866-F1
#
_cell.length_a   1.000
_cell.length_b   1.000
_cell.length_c   1.000
_cell.angle_alpha   90.00
_cell.angle_beta   90.00
_cell.angle_gamma   90.00
#
_symmetry.space_group_name_H-M   'P 1'
#
loop_
_entity.id
_entity.type
_entity.pdbx_description
1 polymer ?
#
loop_
_entity_poly.entity_id
_entity_poly.type
_entity_poly.pdbx_seq_one_letter_code
_entity_poly.pdbx_strand_id
1 'polypeptide(L)'
;MVMSVWGVVFLGLLGVFFHVQAVNLFPDLHFEEEEPVEGVVPPLSTAVIEDKYAEKATQCWVAAGMYLVTLIVVFWQNKFNSASVF
;
A
#
# COMPACT_ATOMS: atom_id res chain seq x y z
N MET A 1 -6.75 -20.07 -0.48
CA MET A 1 -7.47 -18.88 0.07
C MET A 1 -6.64 -18.04 1.08
N VAL A 2 -5.89 -18.69 1.96
CA VAL A 2 -5.22 -18.07 3.12
C VAL A 2 -4.25 -16.93 2.76
N MET A 3 -3.49 -17.06 1.67
CA MET A 3 -2.53 -16.04 1.22
C MET A 3 -3.21 -14.73 0.77
N SER A 4 -4.39 -14.83 0.14
CA SER A 4 -5.15 -13.64 -0.30
C SER A 4 -5.78 -12.92 0.90
N VAL A 5 -6.34 -13.66 1.87
CA VAL A 5 -6.88 -13.09 3.11
C VAL A 5 -5.79 -12.34 3.90
N TRP A 6 -4.62 -12.96 4.06
CA TRP A 6 -3.48 -12.33 4.73
C TRP A 6 -3.00 -11.08 3.99
N GLY A 7 -2.92 -11.14 2.66
CA GLY A 7 -2.54 -10.00 1.82
C GLY A 7 -3.49 -8.80 1.97
N VAL A 8 -4.81 -9.03 1.97
CA VAL A 8 -5.80 -7.96 2.17
C VAL A 8 -5.66 -7.31 3.54
N VAL A 9 -5.51 -8.12 4.61
CA VAL A 9 -5.39 -7.60 5.99
C VAL A 9 -4.11 -6.79 6.17
N PHE A 10 -2.97 -7.32 5.69
CA PHE A 10 -1.68 -6.66 5.82
C PHE A 10 -1.61 -5.35 5.03
N LEU A 11 -2.03 -5.35 3.76
CA LEU A 11 -2.03 -4.14 2.93
C LEU A 11 -3.09 -3.14 3.39
N GLY A 12 -4.24 -3.59 3.88
CA GLY A 12 -5.25 -2.71 4.46
C GLY A 12 -4.73 -1.97 5.71
N LEU A 13 -4.05 -2.68 6.61
CA LEU A 13 -3.43 -2.08 7.79
C LEU A 13 -2.34 -1.06 7.42
N LEU A 14 -1.45 -1.41 6.48
CA LEU A 14 -0.44 -0.49 5.99
C LEU A 14 -1.06 0.76 5.36
N GLY A 15 -2.10 0.61 4.53
CA GLY A 15 -2.81 1.74 3.93
C GLY A 15 -3.36 2.71 4.98
N VAL A 16 -3.91 2.20 6.09
CA VAL A 16 -4.36 3.04 7.22
C VAL A 16 -3.17 3.72 7.91
N PHE A 17 -2.07 3.00 8.16
CA PHE A 17 -0.88 3.60 8.79
C PHE A 17 -0.18 4.65 7.94
N PHE A 18 -0.20 4.51 6.60
CA PHE A 18 0.27 5.56 5.69
C PHE A 18 -0.68 6.78 5.68
N HIS A 19 -1.99 6.58 5.83
CA HIS A 19 -2.95 7.69 5.92
C HIS A 19 -2.84 8.50 7.22
N VAL A 20 -2.46 7.85 8.32
CA VAL A 20 -2.21 8.50 9.64
C VAL A 20 -0.80 9.11 9.73
N GLN A 21 0.00 9.05 8.65
CA GLN A 21 1.37 9.57 8.62
C GLN A 21 2.24 9.00 9.76
N ALA A 22 2.20 7.69 9.97
CA ALA A 22 2.93 7.05 11.06
C ALA A 22 4.45 7.29 10.95
N VAL A 23 5.07 7.76 12.03
CA VAL A 23 6.51 8.07 12.11
C VAL A 23 7.39 6.86 11.80
N ASN A 24 6.92 5.64 12.10
CA ASN A 24 7.64 4.40 11.83
C ASN A 24 7.69 4.02 10.34
N LEU A 25 6.87 4.66 9.50
CA LEU A 25 6.83 4.46 8.05
C LEU A 25 7.63 5.52 7.28
N PHE A 26 8.23 6.48 7.99
CA PHE A 26 9.13 7.47 7.40
C PHE A 26 10.30 6.86 6.62
N PRO A 27 10.97 5.77 7.08
CA PRO A 27 12.06 5.15 6.31
C PRO A 27 11.58 4.36 5.08
N ASP A 28 10.29 4.05 4.97
CA ASP A 28 9.72 3.39 3.77
C ASP A 28 9.41 4.41 2.65
N LEU A 29 9.36 5.69 3.03
CA LEU A 29 9.17 6.80 2.11
C LEU A 29 10.42 6.97 1.25
N HIS A 30 10.29 6.62 -0.02
CA HIS A 30 11.35 6.88 -0.99
C HIS A 30 11.23 8.34 -1.41
N PHE A 31 12.14 9.15 -0.88
CA PHE A 31 12.45 10.43 -1.48
C PHE A 31 13.37 10.11 -2.65
N GLU A 32 12.90 10.32 -3.87
CA GLU A 32 13.84 10.40 -4.98
C GLU A 32 14.80 11.52 -4.61
N GLU A 33 16.08 11.18 -4.38
CA GLU A 33 17.15 12.16 -4.41
C GLU A 33 17.10 12.74 -5.81
N GLU A 34 16.34 13.83 -5.99
CA GLU A 34 16.50 14.69 -7.15
C GLU A 34 17.97 15.06 -7.15
N GLU A 35 18.72 14.45 -8.09
CA GLU A 35 20.10 14.77 -8.41
C GLU A 35 20.29 16.28 -8.23
N PRO A 36 21.21 16.74 -7.37
CA PRO A 36 21.28 18.14 -7.00
C PRO A 36 21.65 18.97 -8.23
N VAL A 37 20.64 19.48 -8.93
CA VAL A 37 20.81 20.57 -9.88
C VAL A 37 21.12 21.79 -9.00
N GLU A 38 22.41 22.06 -8.84
CA GLU A 38 22.97 23.26 -8.19
C GLU A 38 22.93 23.34 -6.64
N GLY A 39 23.19 22.25 -5.92
CA GLY A 39 23.63 22.34 -4.50
C GLY A 39 22.64 22.99 -3.52
N VAL A 40 21.39 23.18 -3.93
CA VAL A 40 20.27 23.58 -3.07
C VAL A 40 19.54 22.31 -2.70
N VAL A 41 19.78 21.80 -1.49
CA VAL A 41 18.86 20.84 -0.87
C VAL A 41 17.53 21.59 -0.76
N PRO A 42 16.47 21.26 -1.52
CA PRO A 42 15.18 21.91 -1.31
C PRO A 42 14.81 21.66 0.16
N PRO A 43 14.35 22.68 0.90
CA PRO A 43 13.93 22.46 2.26
C PRO A 43 12.87 21.36 2.22
N LEU A 44 13.19 20.23 2.86
CA LEU A 44 12.29 19.10 3.03
C LEU A 44 11.12 19.61 3.88
N SER A 45 10.20 20.33 3.23
CA SER A 45 9.07 20.96 3.88
C SER A 45 8.10 19.87 4.26
N THR A 46 7.41 20.05 5.37
CA THR A 46 6.42 19.10 5.88
C THR A 46 5.34 18.77 4.84
N ALA A 47 5.06 19.69 3.91
CA ALA A 47 4.13 19.51 2.81
C ALA A 47 4.58 18.44 1.79
N VAL A 48 5.87 18.38 1.46
CA VAL A 48 6.39 17.36 0.51
C VAL A 48 6.37 15.97 1.13
N ILE A 49 6.59 15.87 2.45
CA ILE A 49 6.45 14.61 3.19
C ILE A 49 5.01 14.14 3.15
N GLU A 50 4.06 15.04 3.44
CA GLU A 50 2.64 14.73 3.45
C GLU A 50 2.14 14.21 2.11
N ASP A 51 2.52 14.87 1.02
CA ASP A 51 2.18 14.43 -0.35
C ASP A 51 2.72 13.02 -0.64
N LYS A 52 3.96 12.74 -0.23
CA LYS A 52 4.57 11.42 -0.45
C LYS A 52 3.89 10.34 0.39
N TYR A 53 3.48 10.63 1.64
CA TYR A 53 2.67 9.70 2.44
C TYR A 53 1.31 9.41 1.78
N ALA A 54 0.65 10.44 1.25
CA ALA A 54 -0.63 10.30 0.55
C ALA A 54 -0.50 9.47 -0.73
N GLU A 55 0.58 9.66 -1.49
CA GLU A 55 0.88 8.90 -2.70
C GLU A 55 1.03 7.39 -2.39
N LYS A 56 1.83 7.04 -1.38
CA LYS A 56 2.06 5.65 -0.96
C LYS A 56 0.81 5.03 -0.32
N ALA A 57 0.06 5.79 0.48
CA ALA A 57 -1.22 5.35 1.02
C ALA A 57 -2.20 4.94 -0.09
N THR A 58 -2.27 5.74 -1.15
CA THR A 58 -3.15 5.48 -2.31
C THR A 58 -2.72 4.21 -3.06
N GLN A 59 -1.42 4.04 -3.31
CA GLN A 59 -0.90 2.81 -3.95
C GLN A 59 -1.20 1.56 -3.11
N CYS A 60 -1.03 1.64 -1.79
CA CYS A 60 -1.32 0.55 -0.87
C CYS A 60 -2.82 0.20 -0.85
N TRP A 61 -3.70 1.21 -0.86
CA TRP A 61 -5.14 1.01 -0.97
C TRP A 61 -5.49 0.30 -2.28
N VAL A 62 -5.01 0.81 -3.41
CA VAL A 62 -5.27 0.19 -4.72
C VAL A 62 -4.82 -1.27 -4.76
N ALA A 63 -3.63 -1.57 -4.21
CA ALA A 63 -3.15 -2.94 -4.08
C ALA A 63 -4.08 -3.80 -3.20
N ALA A 64 -4.47 -3.32 -2.02
CA ALA A 64 -5.42 -4.01 -1.13
C ALA A 64 -6.77 -4.29 -1.84
N GLY A 65 -7.25 -3.34 -2.64
CA GLY A 65 -8.43 -3.47 -3.48
C GLY A 65 -8.30 -4.60 -4.51
N MET A 66 -7.17 -4.71 -5.20
CA MET A 66 -6.91 -5.83 -6.13
C MET A 66 -6.93 -7.18 -5.41
N TYR A 67 -6.30 -7.29 -4.23
CA TYR A 67 -6.35 -8.52 -3.44
C TYR A 67 -7.78 -8.85 -3.00
N LEU A 68 -8.60 -7.86 -2.62
CA LEU A 68 -10.00 -8.07 -2.27
C LEU A 68 -10.83 -8.59 -3.45
N VAL A 69 -10.63 -8.07 -4.65
CA VAL A 69 -11.29 -8.58 -5.87
C VAL A 69 -10.90 -10.02 -6.13
N THR A 70 -9.60 -10.37 -6.02
CA THR A 70 -9.17 -11.77 -6.19
C THR A 70 -9.77 -12.70 -5.14
N LEU A 71 -9.95 -12.23 -3.90
CA LEU A 71 -10.61 -12.98 -2.84
C LEU A 71 -12.08 -13.27 -3.19
N ILE A 72 -12.82 -12.27 -3.69
CA ILE A 72 -14.20 -12.44 -4.15
C ILE A 72 -14.28 -13.48 -5.28
N VAL A 73 -13.37 -13.40 -6.26
CA VAL A 73 -13.33 -14.37 -7.38
C VAL A 73 -13.00 -15.77 -6.89
N VAL A 74 -12.02 -15.95 -6.01
CA VAL A 74 -11.68 -17.26 -5.43
C VAL A 74 -12.83 -17.80 -4.59
N PHE A 75 -13.53 -16.95 -3.83
CA PHE A 75 -14.71 -17.36 -3.07
C PHE A 75 -15.83 -17.82 -3.99
N TRP A 76 -16.04 -17.10 -5.10
CA TRP A 76 -17.02 -17.47 -6.11
C TRP A 76 -16.65 -18.80 -6.77
N GLN A 77 -15.38 -18.99 -7.16
CA GLN A 77 -14.88 -20.25 -7.71
C GLN A 77 -15.06 -21.41 -6.70
N ASN A 78 -14.71 -21.22 -5.43
CA ASN A 78 -14.85 -22.26 -4.41
C ASN A 78 -16.31 -22.59 -4.06
N LYS A 79 -17.24 -21.65 -4.27
CA LYS A 79 -18.69 -21.87 -4.06
C LYS A 79 -19.32 -22.71 -5.17
N PHE A 80 -18.86 -22.55 -6.41
CA PHE A 80 -19.42 -23.23 -7.59
C PHE A 80 -18.60 -24.44 -8.06
N ASN A 81 -17.35 -24.57 -7.61
CA ASN A 81 -16.52 -25.74 -7.86
C ASN A 81 -16.61 -26.70 -6.66
N SER A 82 -17.10 -27.93 -6.86
CA SER A 82 -17.21 -28.95 -5.79
C SER A 82 -15.86 -29.52 -5.32
N ALA A 83 -14.77 -29.27 -6.04
CA ALA A 83 -13.42 -29.59 -5.59
C ALA A 83 -12.88 -28.40 -4.77
N SER A 84 -12.86 -28.56 -3.44
CA SER A 84 -12.25 -27.59 -2.53
C SER A 84 -10.73 -27.59 -2.73
N VAL A 85 -10.22 -26.65 -3.52
CA VAL A 85 -8.78 -26.41 -3.63
C VAL A 85 -8.41 -25.50 -2.45
N PHE A 86 -7.76 -26.09 -1.44
CA PHE A 86 -7.26 -25.42 -0.23
C PHE A 86 -6.44 -24.15 -0.55
#